data_AF-A0A9D4Y7W0-F1
#
_entry.id   AF-A0A9D4Y7W0-F1
#
_cell.length_a   1.000
_cell.length_b   1.000
_cell.length_c   1.000
_cell.angle_alpha   90.00
_cell.angle_beta   90.00
_cell.angle_gamma   90.00
#
_symmetry.space_group_name_H-M   'P 1'
#
loop_
_entity.id
_entity.type
_entity.pdbx_description
1 polymer ?
#
loop_
_entity_poly.entity_id
_entity_poly.type
_entity_poly.pdbx_seq_one_letter_code
_entity_poly.pdbx_strand_id
1 'polypeptide(L)'
;MPPKPFNFPAKRTAAIFLLTTTAAAAFTANSDESSPLAADKIRAQIHGIARTARAVSTVASTVVDYEFSLRGLPKYSDQYRKTSSQVHLRSAERFLKLCESNKGFYVKAGQFIASQKVLPREYSSTLSSLQDQVAPLPFKVIEKVLKDNLGPDFSEKFLSIDERPIGAASIAQVHHAVLKSGQEVAIKVQYPWIEQQMHFDTRTMYFLSKVIAWLYPQYRFEWLPLTFAKSVSSELDFVQEARNSERAAKNFRNNKIVRIPNVFWELTTRQVLTMEFYAGHKIDDLDFLSEIGVDPEKVNLSQLL
;
A
#
# COMPACT_ATOMS: atom_id res chain seq x y z
N MET A 1 -21.23 47.23 -10.41
CA MET A 1 -21.79 46.39 -9.33
C MET A 1 -20.63 45.71 -8.62
N PRO A 2 -20.47 45.84 -7.29
CA PRO A 2 -19.52 45.03 -6.55
C PRO A 2 -19.92 43.54 -6.65
N PRO A 3 -18.97 42.60 -6.77
CA PRO A 3 -19.31 41.18 -6.82
C PRO A 3 -19.97 40.77 -5.50
N LYS A 4 -21.18 40.20 -5.58
CA LYS A 4 -21.88 39.66 -4.40
C LYS A 4 -20.96 38.62 -3.73
N PRO A 5 -20.76 38.67 -2.39
CA PRO A 5 -20.07 37.60 -1.68
C PRO A 5 -20.88 36.32 -1.86
N PHE A 6 -20.26 35.34 -2.49
CA PHE A 6 -20.93 34.12 -2.89
C PHE A 6 -20.92 33.13 -1.74
N ASN A 7 -22.10 32.76 -1.26
CA ASN A 7 -22.28 31.79 -0.19
C ASN A 7 -21.96 30.38 -0.71
N PHE A 8 -21.01 29.70 -0.08
CA PHE A 8 -20.86 28.26 -0.28
C PHE A 8 -22.20 27.58 0.10
N PRO A 9 -22.72 26.65 -0.71
CA PRO A 9 -23.93 25.92 -0.32
C PRO A 9 -23.66 25.25 1.03
N ALA A 10 -24.54 25.45 2.01
CA ALA A 10 -24.33 25.07 3.41
C ALA A 10 -23.84 23.61 3.60
N LYS A 11 -24.27 22.70 2.71
CA LYS A 11 -23.80 21.30 2.67
C LYS A 11 -22.29 21.17 2.42
N ARG A 12 -21.69 21.97 1.53
CA ARG A 12 -20.26 21.91 1.19
C ARG A 12 -19.37 22.59 2.24
N THR A 13 -19.83 23.68 2.84
CA THR A 13 -19.12 24.34 3.95
C THR A 13 -19.08 23.43 5.18
N ALA A 14 -20.22 22.83 5.54
CA ALA A 14 -20.30 21.86 6.63
C ALA A 14 -19.41 20.62 6.40
N ALA A 15 -19.21 20.20 5.14
CA ALA A 15 -18.35 19.09 4.76
C ALA A 15 -16.86 19.37 4.95
N ILE A 16 -16.39 20.56 4.55
CA ILE A 16 -15.01 20.99 4.74
C ILE A 16 -14.73 21.08 6.24
N PHE A 17 -15.68 21.60 7.01
CA PHE A 17 -15.63 21.56 8.47
C PHE A 17 -15.61 20.12 9.00
N LEU A 18 -16.43 19.20 8.47
CA LEU A 18 -16.46 17.78 8.88
C LEU A 18 -15.12 17.06 8.64
N LEU A 19 -14.44 17.35 7.53
CA LEU A 19 -13.09 16.85 7.26
C LEU A 19 -12.08 17.41 8.26
N THR A 20 -12.17 18.69 8.60
CA THR A 20 -11.28 19.29 9.61
C THR A 20 -11.61 18.84 11.05
N THR A 21 -12.86 18.57 11.38
CA THR A 21 -13.29 18.16 12.73
C THR A 21 -13.17 16.65 12.97
N THR A 22 -13.22 15.80 11.94
CA THR A 22 -12.95 14.36 12.12
C THR A 22 -11.49 14.05 12.38
N ALA A 23 -10.56 14.91 11.97
CA ALA A 23 -9.19 14.89 12.47
C ALA A 23 -9.14 15.06 14.02
N ALA A 24 -10.11 15.79 14.59
CA ALA A 24 -10.25 16.00 16.03
C ALA A 24 -11.18 14.99 16.74
N ALA A 25 -12.02 14.22 16.02
CA ALA A 25 -12.93 13.23 16.62
C ALA A 25 -12.35 11.80 16.65
N ALA A 26 -11.31 11.52 15.85
CA ALA A 26 -10.46 10.33 16.02
C ALA A 26 -9.67 10.33 17.36
N PHE A 27 -9.87 11.37 18.18
CA PHE A 27 -9.17 11.70 19.40
C PHE A 27 -9.69 10.99 20.67
N THR A 28 -10.91 10.42 20.67
CA THR A 28 -11.59 10.03 21.93
C THR A 28 -12.03 8.56 22.03
N ALA A 29 -11.17 7.59 21.69
CA ALA A 29 -11.49 6.19 21.99
C ALA A 29 -10.29 5.36 22.45
N ASN A 30 -10.39 4.94 23.72
CA ASN A 30 -9.68 3.88 24.44
C ASN A 30 -8.29 4.19 25.00
N SER A 31 -8.29 4.82 26.17
CA SER A 31 -7.28 4.64 27.22
C SER A 31 -7.65 3.43 28.08
N ASP A 32 -6.90 2.35 27.95
CA ASP A 32 -6.84 1.32 29.00
C ASP A 32 -5.37 0.92 29.17
N GLU A 33 -4.83 1.29 30.33
CA GLU A 33 -3.43 1.14 30.72
C GLU A 33 -3.18 -0.21 31.40
N SER A 34 -2.17 -0.95 30.93
CA SER A 34 -1.12 -1.61 31.75
C SER A 34 -0.38 -2.69 30.94
N SER A 35 0.91 -2.46 30.65
CA SER A 35 1.95 -3.47 30.31
C SER A 35 3.18 -2.77 29.68
N PRO A 36 4.42 -3.30 29.78
CA PRO A 36 5.60 -2.78 29.06
C PRO A 36 5.43 -2.77 27.51
N LEU A 37 4.41 -3.47 26.99
CA LEU A 37 3.94 -3.41 25.60
C LEU A 37 3.16 -2.11 25.26
N ALA A 38 2.86 -1.28 26.27
CA ALA A 38 2.07 -0.06 26.12
C ALA A 38 2.83 1.04 25.37
N ALA A 39 4.15 1.15 25.52
CA ALA A 39 4.93 2.18 24.83
C ALA A 39 4.91 2.00 23.30
N ASP A 40 5.06 0.78 22.81
CA ASP A 40 4.99 0.46 21.38
C ASP A 40 3.56 0.60 20.85
N LYS A 41 2.55 0.25 21.66
CA LYS A 41 1.13 0.41 21.31
C LYS A 41 0.72 1.89 21.26
N ILE A 42 1.19 2.70 22.20
CA ILE A 42 0.99 4.16 22.25
C ILE A 42 1.72 4.81 21.07
N ARG A 43 2.97 4.43 20.78
CA ARG A 43 3.68 4.91 19.59
C ARG A 43 2.95 4.52 18.30
N ALA A 44 2.47 3.29 18.19
CA ALA A 44 1.67 2.83 17.05
C ALA A 44 0.35 3.62 16.91
N GLN A 45 -0.32 3.95 18.01
CA GLN A 45 -1.52 4.79 18.02
C GLN A 45 -1.20 6.23 17.59
N ILE A 46 -0.14 6.84 18.13
CA ILE A 46 0.32 8.18 17.74
C ILE A 46 0.67 8.23 16.25
N HIS A 47 1.39 7.22 15.75
CA HIS A 47 1.72 7.09 14.34
C HIS A 47 0.46 6.91 13.47
N GLY A 48 -0.50 6.09 13.92
CA GLY A 48 -1.82 5.92 13.28
C GLY A 48 -2.60 7.23 13.15
N ILE A 49 -2.58 8.04 14.21
CA ILE A 49 -3.22 9.38 14.22
C ILE A 49 -2.54 10.30 13.21
N ALA A 50 -1.21 10.38 13.22
CA ALA A 50 -0.46 11.23 12.30
C ALA A 50 -0.67 10.83 10.82
N ARG A 51 -0.78 9.53 10.52
CA ARG A 51 -1.15 9.02 9.18
C ARG A 51 -2.54 9.48 8.76
N THR A 52 -3.51 9.35 9.67
CA THR A 52 -4.91 9.72 9.44
C THR A 52 -5.05 11.22 9.21
N ALA A 53 -4.42 12.06 10.05
CA ALA A 53 -4.43 13.51 9.89
C ALA A 53 -3.84 13.95 8.54
N ARG A 54 -2.71 13.36 8.12
CA ARG A 54 -2.12 13.61 6.80
C ARG A 54 -3.06 13.22 5.66
N ALA A 55 -3.73 12.08 5.76
CA ALA A 55 -4.68 11.63 4.74
C ALA A 55 -5.90 12.56 4.64
N VAL A 56 -6.49 12.93 5.77
CA VAL A 56 -7.61 13.87 5.85
C VAL A 56 -7.22 15.24 5.27
N SER A 57 -6.07 15.78 5.68
CA SER A 57 -5.55 17.06 5.17
C SER A 57 -5.30 17.03 3.66
N THR A 58 -4.76 15.92 3.15
CA THR A 58 -4.51 15.72 1.71
C THR A 58 -5.82 15.71 0.91
N VAL A 59 -6.84 15.00 1.40
CA VAL A 59 -8.17 14.96 0.77
C VAL A 59 -8.84 16.32 0.84
N ALA A 60 -8.83 16.98 2.00
CA ALA A 60 -9.42 18.31 2.16
C ALA A 60 -8.78 19.35 1.23
N SER A 61 -7.45 19.38 1.17
CA SER A 61 -6.70 20.27 0.26
C SER A 61 -7.02 19.99 -1.21
N THR A 62 -7.18 18.71 -1.57
CA THR A 62 -7.57 18.30 -2.91
C THR A 62 -8.96 18.80 -3.27
N VAL A 63 -9.95 18.59 -2.38
CA VAL A 63 -11.32 19.07 -2.55
C VAL A 63 -11.35 20.59 -2.73
N VAL A 64 -10.64 21.33 -1.88
CA VAL A 64 -10.55 22.80 -1.98
C VAL A 64 -9.94 23.24 -3.30
N ASP A 65 -8.89 22.57 -3.78
CA ASP A 65 -8.25 22.88 -5.06
C ASP A 65 -9.20 22.68 -6.26
N TYR A 66 -9.97 21.58 -6.29
CA TYR A 66 -11.00 21.37 -7.32
C TYR A 66 -12.09 22.45 -7.28
N GLU A 67 -12.64 22.75 -6.09
CA GLU A 67 -13.71 23.73 -5.95
C GLU A 67 -13.25 25.14 -6.35
N PHE A 68 -12.02 25.52 -5.99
CA PHE A 68 -11.49 26.85 -6.29
C PHE A 68 -11.06 26.97 -7.76
N SER A 69 -10.30 26.01 -8.27
CA SER A 69 -9.71 26.08 -9.62
C SER A 69 -10.77 25.94 -10.72
N LEU A 70 -11.80 25.13 -10.52
CA LEU A 70 -12.85 24.92 -11.52
C LEU A 70 -14.03 25.90 -11.40
N ARG A 71 -13.93 26.85 -10.46
CA ARG A 71 -15.01 27.79 -10.15
C ARG A 71 -15.30 28.71 -11.34
N GLY A 72 -16.58 28.79 -11.71
CA GLY A 72 -17.05 29.69 -12.77
C GLY A 72 -16.66 29.26 -14.19
N LEU A 73 -15.98 28.13 -14.37
CA LEU A 73 -15.66 27.60 -15.69
C LEU A 73 -16.85 26.82 -16.26
N PRO A 74 -17.28 27.09 -17.50
CA PRO A 74 -18.31 26.30 -18.16
C PRO A 74 -17.85 24.85 -18.31
N LYS A 75 -18.67 23.90 -17.83
CA LYS A 75 -18.39 22.46 -17.99
C LYS A 75 -18.18 22.15 -19.46
N TYR A 76 -17.18 21.32 -19.75
CA TYR A 76 -16.80 20.90 -21.11
C TYR A 76 -16.22 21.98 -22.02
N SER A 77 -15.92 23.18 -21.52
CA SER A 77 -15.06 24.12 -22.26
C SER A 77 -13.62 23.59 -22.33
N ASP A 78 -12.86 24.02 -23.34
CA ASP A 78 -11.42 23.72 -23.42
C ASP A 78 -10.66 24.19 -22.18
N GLN A 79 -11.03 25.36 -21.67
CA GLN A 79 -10.47 25.91 -20.45
C GLN A 79 -10.77 25.01 -19.23
N TYR A 80 -12.00 24.52 -19.10
CA TYR A 80 -12.35 23.57 -18.04
C TYR A 80 -11.54 22.28 -18.12
N ARG A 81 -11.40 21.69 -19.32
CA ARG A 81 -10.60 20.47 -19.52
C ARG A 81 -9.14 20.70 -19.13
N LYS A 82 -8.53 21.80 -19.59
CA LYS A 82 -7.14 22.14 -19.30
C LYS A 82 -6.92 22.37 -17.80
N THR A 83 -7.78 23.16 -17.15
CA THR A 83 -7.67 23.40 -15.71
C THR A 83 -7.92 22.11 -14.90
N SER A 84 -8.86 21.26 -15.32
CA SER A 84 -9.13 19.97 -14.67
C SER A 84 -7.89 19.07 -14.71
N SER A 85 -7.24 18.93 -15.86
CA SER A 85 -5.99 18.17 -16.00
C SER A 85 -4.89 18.70 -15.07
N GLN A 86 -4.74 20.03 -14.97
CA GLN A 86 -3.79 20.63 -14.02
C GLN A 86 -4.13 20.33 -12.55
N VAL A 87 -5.41 20.34 -12.19
CA VAL A 87 -5.83 19.96 -10.83
C VAL A 87 -5.57 18.47 -10.58
N HIS A 88 -5.88 17.60 -11.55
CA HIS A 88 -5.57 16.16 -11.47
C HIS A 88 -4.09 15.92 -11.18
N LEU A 89 -3.19 16.62 -11.89
CA LEU A 89 -1.75 16.52 -11.66
C LEU A 89 -1.36 16.94 -10.24
N ARG A 90 -1.77 18.12 -9.78
CA ARG A 90 -1.46 18.58 -8.41
C ARG A 90 -2.05 17.65 -7.35
N SER A 91 -3.24 17.10 -7.59
CA SER A 91 -3.86 16.13 -6.68
C SER A 91 -3.11 14.79 -6.66
N ALA A 92 -2.63 14.33 -7.81
CA ALA A 92 -1.80 13.13 -7.91
C ALA A 92 -0.47 13.32 -7.17
N GLU A 93 0.19 14.48 -7.33
CA GLU A 93 1.43 14.81 -6.62
C GLU A 93 1.23 14.90 -5.10
N ARG A 94 0.12 15.49 -4.63
CA ARG A 94 -0.21 15.51 -3.20
C ARG A 94 -0.44 14.10 -2.67
N PHE A 95 -1.11 13.26 -3.45
CA PHE A 95 -1.34 11.88 -3.06
C PHE A 95 -0.06 11.06 -3.06
N LEU A 96 0.85 11.26 -4.03
CA LEU A 96 2.19 10.68 -4.03
C LEU A 96 2.93 11.03 -2.73
N LYS A 97 2.98 12.31 -2.35
CA LYS A 97 3.60 12.76 -1.09
C LYS A 97 2.98 12.10 0.14
N LEU A 98 1.65 11.91 0.16
CA LEU A 98 0.98 11.17 1.23
C LEU A 98 1.45 9.70 1.27
N CYS A 99 1.54 9.05 0.11
CA CYS A 99 2.00 7.67 -0.02
C CYS A 99 3.45 7.53 0.49
N GLU A 100 4.34 8.42 0.09
CA GLU A 100 5.73 8.45 0.53
C GLU A 100 5.85 8.72 2.03
N SER A 101 5.00 9.59 2.56
CA SER A 101 5.05 9.98 3.97
C SER A 101 4.45 8.92 4.89
N ASN A 102 3.38 8.24 4.46
CA ASN A 102 2.71 7.22 5.26
C ASN A 102 3.30 5.83 5.04
N LYS A 103 3.84 5.50 3.85
CA LYS A 103 4.35 4.17 3.49
C LYS A 103 3.30 3.05 3.67
N GLY A 104 3.70 1.80 3.42
CA GLY A 104 2.87 0.61 3.64
C GLY A 104 1.56 0.67 2.86
N PHE A 105 0.43 0.63 3.57
CA PHE A 105 -0.93 0.74 3.00
C PHE A 105 -1.09 1.83 1.94
N TYR A 106 -0.55 3.02 2.17
CA TYR A 106 -0.74 4.13 1.22
C TYR A 106 0.09 3.96 -0.05
N VAL A 107 1.28 3.36 0.01
CA VAL A 107 2.05 3.01 -1.20
C VAL A 107 1.26 2.01 -2.04
N LYS A 108 0.66 0.99 -1.40
CA LYS A 108 -0.23 0.04 -2.06
C LYS A 108 -1.48 0.71 -2.64
N ALA A 109 -2.06 1.68 -1.95
CA ALA A 109 -3.17 2.47 -2.48
C ALA A 109 -2.76 3.26 -3.73
N GLY A 110 -1.55 3.84 -3.72
CA GLY A 110 -0.98 4.55 -4.86
C GLY A 110 -0.74 3.65 -6.07
N GLN A 111 -0.09 2.49 -5.88
CA GLN A 111 0.11 1.48 -6.93
C GLN A 111 -1.24 0.96 -7.48
N PHE A 112 -2.20 0.68 -6.60
CA PHE A 112 -3.54 0.29 -7.00
C PHE A 112 -4.21 1.36 -7.87
N ILE A 113 -4.13 2.63 -7.47
CA ILE A 113 -4.63 3.77 -8.26
C ILE A 113 -3.89 3.91 -9.59
N ALA A 114 -2.58 3.71 -9.61
CA ALA A 114 -1.77 3.81 -10.81
C ALA A 114 -2.19 2.81 -11.90
N SER A 115 -2.58 1.59 -11.49
CA SER A 115 -3.08 0.54 -12.39
C SER A 115 -4.52 0.74 -12.88
N GLN A 116 -5.28 1.68 -12.31
CA GLN A 116 -6.67 1.92 -12.72
C GLN A 116 -6.77 2.79 -13.99
N LYS A 117 -7.10 2.16 -15.12
CA LYS A 117 -7.27 2.85 -16.41
C LYS A 117 -8.44 3.86 -16.47
N VAL A 118 -9.39 3.76 -15.53
CA VAL A 118 -10.56 4.66 -15.46
C VAL A 118 -10.24 6.01 -14.82
N LEU A 119 -9.09 6.13 -14.15
CA LEU A 119 -8.67 7.36 -13.50
C LEU A 119 -7.90 8.27 -14.48
N PRO A 120 -7.85 9.59 -14.24
CA PRO A 120 -7.10 10.51 -15.09
C PRO A 120 -5.63 10.09 -15.20
N ARG A 121 -5.04 10.23 -16.40
CA ARG A 121 -3.67 9.78 -16.72
C ARG A 121 -2.62 10.43 -15.81
N GLU A 122 -2.89 11.62 -15.30
CA GLU A 122 -2.03 12.32 -14.35
C GLU A 122 -1.80 11.49 -13.07
N TYR A 123 -2.81 10.74 -12.61
CA TYR A 123 -2.65 9.84 -11.47
C TYR A 123 -1.76 8.65 -11.80
N SER A 124 -2.01 7.96 -12.92
CA SER A 124 -1.22 6.78 -13.29
C SER A 124 0.23 7.12 -13.57
N SER A 125 0.49 8.20 -14.32
CA SER A 125 1.85 8.67 -14.58
C SER A 125 2.58 9.10 -13.30
N THR A 126 1.95 9.90 -12.43
CA THR A 126 2.60 10.40 -11.21
C THR A 126 2.87 9.28 -10.20
N LEU A 127 1.95 8.34 -10.04
CA LEU A 127 2.06 7.28 -9.03
C LEU A 127 2.87 6.07 -9.51
N SER A 128 3.18 5.97 -10.81
CA SER A 128 4.05 4.91 -11.36
C SER A 128 5.45 4.90 -10.77
N SER A 129 5.90 6.01 -10.18
CA SER A 129 7.19 6.10 -9.49
C SER A 129 7.19 5.48 -8.08
N LEU A 130 6.05 5.02 -7.58
CA LEU A 130 5.95 4.45 -6.23
C LEU A 130 6.62 3.08 -6.15
N GLN A 131 7.77 3.06 -5.48
CA GLN A 131 8.51 1.85 -5.16
C GLN A 131 8.17 1.34 -3.76
N ASP A 132 8.18 0.02 -3.58
CA ASP A 132 7.86 -0.68 -2.32
C ASP A 132 9.03 -0.74 -1.32
N GLN A 133 10.04 0.11 -1.45
CA GLN A 133 11.21 0.03 -0.56
C GLN A 133 10.94 0.66 0.80
N VAL A 134 11.06 -0.17 1.84
CA VAL A 134 10.96 0.23 3.25
C VAL A 134 12.22 -0.23 3.97
N ALA A 135 12.69 0.57 4.93
CA ALA A 135 13.80 0.15 5.77
C ALA A 135 13.43 -1.14 6.52
N PRO A 136 14.26 -2.19 6.46
CA PRO A 136 13.97 -3.44 7.14
C PRO A 136 13.94 -3.25 8.66
N LEU A 137 13.14 -4.06 9.32
CA LEU A 137 13.14 -4.15 10.77
C LEU A 137 14.31 -5.00 11.26
N PRO A 138 14.80 -4.75 12.49
CA PRO A 138 15.77 -5.62 13.14
C PRO A 138 15.27 -7.06 13.19
N PHE A 139 16.16 -8.02 12.94
CA PHE A 139 15.79 -9.45 12.90
C PHE A 139 15.09 -9.91 14.19
N LYS A 140 15.48 -9.39 15.36
CA LYS A 140 14.81 -9.69 16.65
C LYS A 140 13.28 -9.44 16.64
N VAL A 141 12.80 -8.47 15.88
CA VAL A 141 11.36 -8.21 15.72
C VAL A 141 10.72 -9.27 14.84
N ILE A 142 11.40 -9.67 13.76
CA ILE A 142 10.96 -10.72 12.83
C ILE A 142 10.97 -12.10 13.50
N GLU A 143 12.00 -12.39 14.28
CA GLU A 143 12.16 -13.61 15.05
C GLU A 143 10.96 -13.82 16.00
N LYS A 144 10.44 -12.73 16.59
CA LYS A 144 9.21 -12.80 17.39
C LYS A 144 8.01 -13.26 16.57
N VAL A 145 7.81 -12.69 15.37
CA VAL A 145 6.71 -13.10 14.47
C VAL A 145 6.86 -14.56 14.06
N LEU A 146 8.09 -15.00 13.77
CA LEU A 146 8.39 -16.40 13.46
C LEU A 146 8.05 -17.32 14.63
N LYS A 147 8.45 -16.98 15.87
CA LYS A 147 8.10 -17.74 17.08
C LYS A 147 6.59 -17.81 17.29
N ASP A 148 5.89 -16.69 17.17
CA ASP A 148 4.45 -16.60 17.39
C ASP A 148 3.65 -17.43 16.35
N ASN A 149 4.18 -17.63 15.15
CA ASN A 149 3.50 -18.35 14.06
C ASN A 149 3.95 -19.80 13.90
N LEU A 150 5.24 -20.09 14.08
CA LEU A 150 5.84 -21.41 13.81
C LEU A 150 6.16 -22.19 15.09
N GLY A 151 5.97 -21.58 16.26
CA GLY A 151 6.24 -22.15 17.58
C GLY A 151 7.60 -21.70 18.17
N PRO A 152 7.81 -21.90 19.48
CA PRO A 152 9.03 -21.46 20.17
C PRO A 152 10.29 -22.14 19.59
N ASP A 153 10.16 -23.37 19.13
CA ASP A 153 11.26 -24.20 18.62
C ASP A 153 11.41 -24.12 17.09
N PHE A 154 10.82 -23.11 16.43
CA PHE A 154 10.88 -22.99 14.96
C PHE A 154 12.32 -23.04 14.41
N SER A 155 13.28 -22.49 15.16
CA SER A 155 14.70 -22.49 14.81
C SER A 155 15.26 -23.90 14.61
N GLU A 156 14.69 -24.93 15.28
CA GLU A 156 15.10 -26.32 15.10
C GLU A 156 14.73 -26.87 13.72
N LYS A 157 13.90 -26.20 12.93
CA LYS A 157 13.58 -26.62 11.55
C LYS A 157 14.62 -26.11 10.54
N PHE A 158 15.44 -25.14 10.94
CA PHE A 158 16.42 -24.48 10.10
C PHE A 158 17.85 -24.86 10.52
N LEU A 159 18.74 -24.98 9.54
CA LEU A 159 20.18 -25.03 9.75
C LEU A 159 20.72 -23.62 9.98
N SER A 160 20.23 -22.64 9.22
CA SER A 160 20.56 -21.22 9.37
C SER A 160 19.45 -20.33 8.84
N ILE A 161 19.34 -19.11 9.37
CA ILE A 161 18.50 -18.03 8.85
C ILE A 161 19.36 -16.79 8.78
N ASP A 162 19.40 -16.13 7.64
CA ASP A 162 20.16 -14.90 7.48
C ASP A 162 19.41 -13.74 8.16
N GLU A 163 20.03 -13.13 9.17
CA GLU A 163 19.42 -12.02 9.90
C GLU A 163 19.23 -10.77 9.01
N ARG A 164 20.08 -10.61 7.99
CA ARG A 164 19.94 -9.55 7.00
C ARG A 164 18.90 -9.97 5.96
N PRO A 165 17.81 -9.22 5.78
CA PRO A 165 16.81 -9.57 4.78
C PRO A 165 17.38 -9.38 3.37
N ILE A 166 17.02 -10.28 2.46
CA ILE A 166 17.31 -10.19 1.03
C ILE A 166 16.35 -9.22 0.31
N GLY A 167 15.23 -8.88 0.95
CA GLY A 167 14.30 -7.89 0.45
C GLY A 167 13.36 -7.38 1.53
N ALA A 168 12.93 -6.13 1.41
CA ALA A 168 11.91 -5.53 2.27
C ALA A 168 10.88 -4.84 1.37
N ALA A 169 9.61 -5.07 1.67
CA ALA A 169 8.46 -4.55 0.95
C ALA A 169 7.52 -3.81 1.91
N SER A 170 6.40 -3.31 1.39
CA SER A 170 5.41 -2.51 2.14
C SER A 170 4.88 -3.15 3.43
N ILE A 171 4.70 -4.48 3.46
CA ILE A 171 4.02 -5.20 4.56
C ILE A 171 4.86 -6.31 5.19
N ALA A 172 6.03 -6.62 4.61
CA ALA A 172 6.82 -7.78 4.98
C ALA A 172 8.28 -7.61 4.56
N GLN A 173 9.16 -8.40 5.15
CA GLN A 173 10.52 -8.59 4.66
C GLN A 173 10.81 -10.07 4.43
N VAL A 174 11.77 -10.34 3.54
CA VAL A 174 12.15 -11.67 3.09
C VAL A 174 13.55 -11.97 3.59
N HIS A 175 13.71 -13.12 4.22
CA HIS A 175 14.99 -13.65 4.67
C HIS A 175 15.34 -14.89 3.88
N HIS A 176 16.62 -15.05 3.57
CA HIS A 176 17.14 -16.32 3.09
C HIS A 176 17.39 -17.24 4.30
N ALA A 177 17.19 -18.54 4.12
CA ALA A 177 17.42 -19.54 5.14
C ALA A 177 17.70 -20.91 4.51
N VAL A 178 18.33 -21.79 5.30
CA VAL A 178 18.60 -23.18 4.92
C VAL A 178 17.86 -24.10 5.89
N LEU A 179 17.08 -25.04 5.38
CA LEU A 179 16.39 -26.05 6.19
C LEU A 179 17.37 -27.11 6.69
N LYS A 180 17.01 -27.87 7.75
CA LYS A 180 17.82 -29.03 8.19
C LYS A 180 18.00 -30.11 7.11
N SER A 181 17.11 -30.16 6.11
CA SER A 181 17.25 -31.03 4.94
C SER A 181 18.34 -30.56 3.96
N GLY A 182 18.90 -29.36 4.15
CA GLY A 182 19.84 -28.72 3.23
C GLY A 182 19.18 -27.86 2.15
N GLN A 183 17.85 -27.84 2.08
CA GLN A 183 17.10 -27.06 1.09
C GLN A 183 17.14 -25.56 1.42
N GLU A 184 17.50 -24.73 0.44
CA GLU A 184 17.43 -23.26 0.55
C GLU A 184 16.00 -22.75 0.36
N VAL A 185 15.59 -21.81 1.21
CA VAL A 185 14.25 -21.24 1.25
C VAL A 185 14.27 -19.72 1.48
N ALA A 186 13.28 -19.05 0.90
CA ALA A 186 12.94 -17.67 1.19
C ALA A 186 11.79 -17.64 2.21
N ILE A 187 12.01 -16.97 3.34
CA ILE A 187 11.01 -16.79 4.40
C ILE A 187 10.54 -15.33 4.35
N LYS A 188 9.34 -15.12 3.83
CA LYS A 188 8.65 -13.82 3.84
C LYS A 188 7.84 -13.69 5.12
N VAL A 189 8.14 -12.68 5.93
CA VAL A 189 7.54 -12.46 7.25
C VAL A 189 6.86 -11.11 7.30
N GLN A 190 5.57 -11.09 7.65
CA GLN A 190 4.82 -9.84 7.83
C GLN A 190 5.33 -9.04 9.03
N TYR A 191 5.21 -7.71 8.93
CA TYR A 191 5.49 -6.85 10.07
C TYR A 191 4.40 -7.01 11.15
N PRO A 192 4.75 -7.12 12.44
CA PRO A 192 3.81 -7.57 13.49
C PRO A 192 2.60 -6.67 13.71
N TRP A 193 2.68 -5.38 13.36
CA TRP A 193 1.60 -4.41 13.54
C TRP A 193 0.83 -4.12 12.25
N ILE A 194 1.19 -4.76 11.13
CA ILE A 194 0.70 -4.33 9.81
C ILE A 194 -0.80 -4.56 9.64
N GLU A 195 -1.33 -5.68 10.14
CA GLU A 195 -2.75 -6.00 10.07
C GLU A 195 -3.59 -4.96 10.83
N GLN A 196 -3.24 -4.68 12.08
CA GLN A 196 -3.94 -3.67 12.89
C GLN A 196 -3.85 -2.28 12.24
N GLN A 197 -2.67 -1.89 11.76
CA GLN A 197 -2.47 -0.61 11.11
C GLN A 197 -3.30 -0.50 9.81
N MET A 198 -3.34 -1.56 9.00
CA MET A 198 -4.13 -1.60 7.77
C MET A 198 -5.63 -1.56 8.04
N HIS A 199 -6.12 -2.16 9.13
CA HIS A 199 -7.51 -2.00 9.55
C HIS A 199 -7.88 -0.54 9.83
N PHE A 200 -7.02 0.19 10.56
CA PHE A 200 -7.23 1.63 10.80
C PHE A 200 -7.18 2.44 9.49
N ASP A 201 -6.15 2.23 8.68
CA ASP A 201 -6.00 2.95 7.41
C ASP A 201 -7.17 2.66 6.44
N THR A 202 -7.65 1.41 6.39
CA THR A 202 -8.83 1.00 5.59
C THR A 202 -10.09 1.73 6.06
N ARG A 203 -10.30 1.82 7.38
CA ARG A 203 -11.44 2.55 7.95
C ARG A 203 -11.37 4.04 7.62
N THR A 204 -10.19 4.65 7.73
CA THR A 204 -9.94 6.03 7.34
C THR A 204 -10.25 6.25 5.86
N MET A 205 -9.75 5.38 4.96
CA MET A 205 -9.99 5.48 3.53
C MET A 205 -11.48 5.32 3.19
N TYR A 206 -12.16 4.36 3.84
CA TYR A 206 -13.61 4.16 3.67
C TYR A 206 -14.39 5.39 4.12
N PHE A 207 -14.07 5.96 5.30
CA PHE A 207 -14.69 7.19 5.77
C PHE A 207 -14.51 8.35 4.80
N LEU A 208 -13.26 8.61 4.37
CA LEU A 208 -12.95 9.67 3.40
C LEU A 208 -13.69 9.48 2.09
N SER A 209 -13.82 8.24 1.61
CA SER A 209 -14.56 7.95 0.39
C SER A 209 -16.05 8.28 0.51
N LYS A 210 -16.67 8.06 1.68
CA LYS A 210 -18.07 8.42 1.93
C LYS A 210 -18.26 9.92 1.96
N VAL A 211 -17.31 10.65 2.53
CA VAL A 211 -17.34 12.12 2.53
C VAL A 211 -17.23 12.66 1.10
N ILE A 212 -16.32 12.11 0.29
CA ILE A 212 -16.18 12.50 -1.12
C ILE A 212 -17.45 12.18 -1.91
N ALA A 213 -18.02 10.98 -1.75
CA ALA A 213 -19.26 10.59 -2.43
C ALA A 213 -20.44 11.49 -2.05
N TRP A 214 -20.50 11.91 -0.78
CA TRP A 214 -21.52 12.86 -0.32
C TRP A 214 -21.31 14.27 -0.88
N LEU A 215 -20.06 14.73 -1.01
CA LEU A 215 -19.70 16.01 -1.63
C LEU A 215 -19.95 16.04 -3.14
N TYR A 216 -19.69 14.92 -3.80
CA TYR A 216 -19.73 14.76 -5.24
C TYR A 216 -20.53 13.52 -5.67
N PRO A 217 -21.85 13.50 -5.44
CA PRO A 217 -22.69 12.33 -5.72
C PRO A 217 -22.73 11.96 -7.21
N GLN A 218 -22.36 12.89 -8.10
CA GLN A 218 -22.22 12.62 -9.53
C GLN A 218 -21.05 11.70 -9.87
N TYR A 219 -20.05 11.59 -8.99
CA TYR A 219 -18.91 10.72 -9.19
C TYR A 219 -19.06 9.48 -8.33
N ARG A 220 -19.39 8.35 -8.98
CA ARG A 220 -19.57 7.04 -8.33
C ARG A 220 -18.22 6.44 -7.94
N PHE A 221 -17.51 7.02 -6.96
CA PHE A 221 -16.19 6.56 -6.54
C PHE A 221 -16.21 5.52 -5.42
N GLU A 222 -17.39 5.13 -4.92
CA GLU A 222 -17.52 4.21 -3.78
C GLU A 222 -16.99 2.80 -4.07
N TRP A 223 -16.89 2.41 -5.34
CA TRP A 223 -16.32 1.12 -5.73
C TRP A 223 -14.80 1.07 -5.48
N LEU A 224 -14.09 2.19 -5.63
CA LEU A 224 -12.63 2.24 -5.55
C LEU A 224 -12.07 1.78 -4.19
N PRO A 225 -12.52 2.34 -3.04
CA PRO A 225 -12.05 1.89 -1.73
C PRO A 225 -12.45 0.45 -1.42
N LEU A 226 -13.61 -0.02 -1.92
CA LEU A 226 -14.05 -1.40 -1.73
C LEU A 226 -13.18 -2.39 -2.50
N THR A 227 -12.84 -2.08 -3.75
CA THR A 227 -11.94 -2.90 -4.57
C THR A 227 -10.53 -2.89 -3.99
N PHE A 228 -10.04 -1.72 -3.56
CA PHE A 228 -8.73 -1.62 -2.93
C PHE A 228 -8.67 -2.42 -1.62
N ALA A 229 -9.68 -2.30 -0.74
CA ALA A 229 -9.73 -3.06 0.50
C ALA A 229 -9.66 -4.58 0.25
N LYS A 230 -10.38 -5.10 -0.76
CA LYS A 230 -10.28 -6.50 -1.16
C LYS A 230 -8.87 -6.88 -1.63
N SER A 231 -8.26 -6.03 -2.46
CA SER A 231 -6.89 -6.23 -2.94
C SER A 231 -5.91 -6.31 -1.78
N VAL A 232 -5.98 -5.35 -0.86
CA VAL A 232 -5.04 -5.25 0.25
C VAL A 232 -5.24 -6.35 1.30
N SER A 233 -6.49 -6.77 1.56
CA SER A 233 -6.78 -7.90 2.44
C SER A 233 -6.22 -9.21 1.89
N SER A 234 -6.15 -9.36 0.56
CA SER A 234 -5.54 -10.54 -0.05
C SER A 234 -4.01 -10.59 0.13
N GLU A 235 -3.35 -9.43 0.27
CA GLU A 235 -1.91 -9.34 0.55
C GLU A 235 -1.56 -9.68 2.01
N LEU A 236 -2.51 -9.51 2.93
CA LEU A 236 -2.34 -9.84 4.35
C LEU A 236 -2.52 -11.34 4.66
N ASP A 237 -2.96 -12.14 3.69
CA ASP A 237 -3.16 -13.56 3.87
C ASP A 237 -2.15 -14.37 3.04
N PHE A 238 -1.01 -14.67 3.66
CA PHE A 238 0.05 -15.43 3.01
C PHE A 238 -0.32 -16.88 2.68
N VAL A 239 -1.35 -17.44 3.31
CA VAL A 239 -1.92 -18.73 2.89
C VAL A 239 -2.61 -18.58 1.54
N GLN A 240 -3.33 -17.48 1.33
CA GLN A 240 -3.95 -17.21 0.04
C GLN A 240 -2.89 -16.94 -1.04
N GLU A 241 -1.82 -16.20 -0.71
CA GLU A 241 -0.67 -16.00 -1.60
C GLU A 241 -0.01 -17.33 -1.99
N ALA A 242 0.26 -18.21 -1.02
CA ALA A 242 0.78 -19.56 -1.28
C ALA A 242 -0.11 -20.38 -2.21
N ARG A 243 -1.44 -20.40 -1.98
CA ARG A 243 -2.40 -21.09 -2.86
C ARG A 243 -2.42 -20.51 -4.27
N ASN A 244 -2.25 -19.19 -4.41
CA ASN A 244 -2.14 -18.53 -5.71
C ASN A 244 -0.84 -18.95 -6.42
N SER A 245 0.27 -19.04 -5.68
CA SER A 245 1.55 -19.54 -6.20
C SER A 245 1.44 -20.96 -6.73
N GLU A 246 0.82 -21.89 -5.98
CA GLU A 246 0.61 -23.26 -6.47
C GLU A 246 -0.29 -23.33 -7.71
N ARG A 247 -1.32 -22.47 -7.78
CA ARG A 247 -2.14 -22.34 -9.00
C ARG A 247 -1.30 -21.84 -10.18
N ALA A 248 -0.42 -20.86 -9.97
CA ALA A 248 0.51 -20.42 -10.99
C ALA A 248 1.46 -21.55 -11.41
N ALA A 249 2.05 -22.29 -10.47
CA ALA A 249 2.92 -23.44 -10.75
C ALA A 249 2.21 -24.47 -11.65
N LYS A 250 0.93 -24.77 -11.37
CA LYS A 250 0.12 -25.67 -12.22
C LYS A 250 -0.09 -25.11 -13.62
N ASN A 251 -0.37 -23.82 -13.75
CA ASN A 251 -0.59 -23.16 -15.04
C ASN A 251 0.70 -23.09 -15.88
N PHE A 252 1.86 -22.94 -15.24
CA PHE A 252 3.16 -22.81 -15.89
C PHE A 252 3.97 -24.12 -15.95
N ARG A 253 3.41 -25.27 -15.55
CA ARG A 253 4.12 -26.56 -15.47
C ARG A 253 4.86 -26.99 -16.73
N ASN A 254 4.39 -26.56 -17.91
CA ASN A 254 4.97 -26.89 -19.21
C ASN A 254 5.82 -25.76 -19.81
N ASN A 255 5.98 -24.64 -19.09
CA ASN A 255 6.78 -23.51 -19.52
C ASN A 255 8.26 -23.73 -19.13
N LYS A 256 9.17 -23.61 -20.09
CA LYS A 256 10.62 -23.81 -19.86
C LYS A 256 11.35 -22.56 -19.37
N ILE A 257 10.71 -21.40 -19.44
CA ILE A 257 11.28 -20.08 -19.14
C ILE A 257 10.86 -19.62 -17.75
N VAL A 258 9.63 -19.94 -17.32
CA VAL A 258 9.07 -19.51 -16.03
C VAL A 258 9.19 -20.63 -15.01
N ARG A 259 9.82 -20.35 -13.86
CA ARG A 259 9.86 -21.23 -12.69
C ARG A 259 9.07 -20.60 -11.56
N ILE A 260 8.22 -21.38 -10.90
CA ILE A 260 7.43 -20.95 -9.75
C ILE A 260 7.94 -21.71 -8.51
N PRO A 261 8.33 -21.01 -7.43
CA PRO A 261 8.80 -21.63 -6.19
C PRO A 261 7.80 -22.58 -5.56
N ASN A 262 8.31 -23.73 -5.09
CA ASN A 262 7.53 -24.64 -4.26
C ASN A 262 7.26 -24.01 -2.89
N VAL A 263 6.04 -24.18 -2.37
CA VAL A 263 5.65 -23.70 -1.04
C VAL A 263 5.92 -24.76 0.01
N PHE A 264 6.49 -24.35 1.14
CA PHE A 264 6.68 -25.20 2.32
C PHE A 264 5.52 -24.98 3.30
N TRP A 265 4.46 -25.76 3.15
CA TRP A 265 3.21 -25.58 3.92
C TRP A 265 3.37 -25.74 5.43
N GLU A 266 4.26 -26.62 5.89
CA GLU A 266 4.57 -26.79 7.33
C GLU A 266 5.26 -25.57 7.97
N LEU A 267 5.73 -24.65 7.14
CA LEU A 267 6.41 -23.41 7.50
C LEU A 267 5.66 -22.18 6.97
N THR A 268 4.39 -22.34 6.60
CA THR A 268 3.55 -21.28 6.04
C THR A 268 2.31 -21.08 6.90
N THR A 269 2.07 -19.84 7.29
CA THR A 269 0.90 -19.38 8.04
C THR A 269 0.30 -18.15 7.37
N ARG A 270 -0.67 -17.48 8.02
CA ARG A 270 -1.20 -16.21 7.51
C ARG A 270 -0.16 -15.09 7.46
N GLN A 271 0.86 -15.13 8.33
CA GLN A 271 1.87 -14.07 8.48
C GLN A 271 3.28 -14.48 8.04
N VAL A 272 3.51 -15.76 7.76
CA VAL A 272 4.79 -16.30 7.32
C VAL A 272 4.57 -17.10 6.04
N LEU A 273 5.30 -16.79 4.98
CA LEU A 273 5.32 -17.57 3.74
C LEU A 273 6.73 -18.10 3.52
N THR A 274 6.85 -19.42 3.48
CA THR A 274 8.14 -20.08 3.19
C THR A 274 8.06 -20.76 1.84
N MET A 275 8.99 -20.41 0.95
CA MET A 275 9.05 -20.94 -0.42
C MET A 275 10.48 -21.27 -0.83
N GLU A 276 10.63 -22.09 -1.87
CA GLU A 276 11.92 -22.43 -2.45
C GLU A 276 12.68 -21.16 -2.84
N PHE A 277 13.96 -21.09 -2.48
CA PHE A 277 14.80 -19.98 -2.88
C PHE A 277 15.39 -20.23 -4.26
N TYR A 278 15.33 -19.20 -5.11
CA TYR A 278 16.08 -19.16 -6.37
C TYR A 278 16.94 -17.90 -6.38
N ALA A 279 18.24 -18.09 -6.61
CA ALA A 279 19.16 -17.00 -6.86
C ALA A 279 18.90 -16.41 -8.27
N GLY A 280 18.91 -15.08 -8.37
CA GLY A 280 18.74 -14.39 -9.64
C GLY A 280 18.79 -12.87 -9.51
N HIS A 281 18.81 -12.20 -10.65
CA HIS A 281 18.75 -10.74 -10.72
C HIS A 281 17.31 -10.28 -10.94
N LYS A 282 17.00 -9.09 -10.44
CA LYS A 282 15.68 -8.50 -10.71
C LYS A 282 15.57 -8.11 -12.17
N ILE A 283 14.36 -8.16 -12.69
CA ILE A 283 14.09 -7.82 -14.09
C ILE A 283 14.26 -6.31 -14.38
N ASP A 284 14.25 -5.48 -13.34
CA ASP A 284 14.47 -4.04 -13.37
C ASP A 284 15.93 -3.64 -13.04
N ASP A 285 16.84 -4.62 -12.92
CA ASP A 285 18.27 -4.40 -12.76
C ASP A 285 18.91 -4.07 -14.12
N LEU A 286 18.83 -2.78 -14.49
CA LEU A 286 19.31 -2.29 -15.78
C LEU A 286 20.81 -2.50 -15.98
N ASP A 287 21.60 -2.45 -14.90
CA ASP A 287 23.04 -2.67 -14.95
C ASP A 287 23.33 -4.13 -15.33
N PHE A 288 22.68 -5.08 -14.64
CA PHE A 288 22.80 -6.50 -14.99
C PHE A 288 22.30 -6.78 -16.41
N LEU A 289 21.15 -6.25 -16.82
CA LEU A 289 20.62 -6.42 -18.18
C LEU A 289 21.59 -5.91 -19.23
N SER A 290 22.23 -4.76 -18.97
CA SER A 290 23.26 -4.22 -19.86
C SER A 290 24.51 -5.09 -19.92
N GLU A 291 24.94 -5.66 -18.79
CA GLU A 291 26.09 -6.57 -18.72
C GLU A 291 25.88 -7.87 -19.51
N ILE A 292 24.66 -8.42 -19.48
CA ILE A 292 24.32 -9.65 -20.22
C ILE A 292 23.87 -9.39 -21.67
N GLY A 293 23.90 -8.14 -22.13
CA GLY A 293 23.54 -7.75 -23.49
C GLY A 293 22.05 -7.88 -23.82
N VAL A 294 21.18 -7.84 -22.79
CA VAL A 294 19.73 -7.85 -22.95
C VAL A 294 19.22 -6.42 -23.05
N ASP A 295 18.59 -6.10 -24.17
CA ASP A 295 17.97 -4.80 -24.42
C ASP A 295 16.81 -4.54 -23.43
N PRO A 296 16.93 -3.55 -22.53
CA PRO A 296 15.89 -3.24 -21.55
C PRO A 296 14.54 -2.85 -22.18
N GLU A 297 14.50 -2.37 -23.43
CA GLU A 297 13.23 -2.06 -24.11
C GLU A 297 12.47 -3.33 -24.54
N LYS A 298 13.18 -4.43 -24.80
CA LYS A 298 12.54 -5.73 -25.13
C LYS A 298 11.97 -6.42 -23.89
N VAL A 299 12.52 -6.10 -22.72
CA VAL A 299 11.98 -6.49 -21.43
C VAL A 299 10.95 -5.44 -21.05
N ASN A 300 9.73 -5.54 -21.56
CA ASN A 300 8.72 -4.49 -21.40
C ASN A 300 8.34 -4.25 -19.92
N LEU A 301 9.11 -3.39 -19.23
CA LEU A 301 8.94 -3.01 -17.83
C LEU A 301 7.65 -2.21 -17.60
N SER A 302 7.01 -1.70 -18.66
CA SER A 302 5.80 -0.85 -18.57
C SER A 302 4.51 -1.61 -18.20
N GLN A 303 4.55 -2.94 -18.11
CA GLN A 303 3.39 -3.77 -17.75
C GLN A 303 3.48 -4.44 -16.36
N LEU A 304 4.56 -4.18 -15.61
CA LEU A 304 4.84 -4.86 -14.33
C LEU A 304 4.93 -3.92 -13.12
N LEU A 305 4.67 -2.61 -13.30
CA LEU A 305 4.43 -1.62 -12.23
C LEU A 305 2.96 -1.23 -12.19
#